data_AF-A0A661BFM0-F1
#
_entry.id   AF-A0A661BFM0-F1
#
_cell.length_a   1.000
_cell.length_b   1.000
_cell.length_c   1.000
_cell.angle_alpha   90.00
_cell.angle_beta   90.00
_cell.angle_gamma   90.00
#
_symmetry.space_group_name_H-M   'P 1'
#
loop_
_entity.id
_entity.type
_entity.pdbx_description
1 polymer ?
#
loop_
_entity_poly.entity_id
_entity_poly.type
_entity_poly.pdbx_seq_one_letter_code
_entity_poly.pdbx_strand_id
1 'polypeptide(L)'
;MRNITSIIFLLGFLQIVSGNDVPRVIGYQGKLYQDGFPVNGEYEIGYRIYNSADSEYPDALLWEQESHTVEVHNGIFSDTLGLRIDTVVASHNELWLEVIIEGVELIGRERLWASPWALNVPDNSITPDKMSDGTQPGQILRWDGTEWNLILLDLNGPQKASSETYKLYRIHQLW
;
A
#
# COMPACT_ATOMS: atom_id res chain seq x y z
N MET A 1 51.60 11.57 34.46
CA MET A 1 50.55 12.58 34.72
C MET A 1 50.77 13.68 33.69
N ARG A 2 49.95 13.93 32.66
CA ARG A 2 48.49 13.95 32.55
C ARG A 2 48.08 13.51 31.13
N ASN A 3 46.87 12.98 31.05
CA ASN A 3 46.28 12.25 29.95
C ASN A 3 45.59 13.25 29.00
N ILE A 4 45.87 13.21 27.69
CA ILE A 4 45.12 13.99 26.70
C ILE A 4 44.13 13.06 25.99
N THR A 5 43.20 12.53 26.79
CA THR A 5 42.12 11.66 26.34
C THR A 5 40.91 12.53 25.95
N SER A 6 40.97 13.34 24.89
CA SER A 6 39.79 14.13 24.47
C SER A 6 39.83 14.60 23.00
N ILE A 7 39.96 13.69 22.03
CA ILE A 7 39.52 13.95 20.64
C ILE A 7 38.77 12.72 20.13
N ILE A 8 37.75 12.28 20.88
CA ILE A 8 36.75 11.32 20.40
C ILE A 8 35.45 11.69 21.12
N PHE A 9 34.75 12.72 20.66
CA PHE A 9 33.33 12.92 21.01
C PHE A 9 32.66 13.96 20.08
N LEU A 10 32.82 13.81 18.77
CA LEU A 10 31.95 14.48 17.80
C LEU A 10 31.79 13.67 16.52
N LEU A 11 31.70 12.34 16.62
CA LEU A 11 31.02 11.58 15.58
C LEU A 11 29.53 11.71 15.86
N GLY A 12 28.90 12.66 15.15
CA GLY A 12 27.45 12.76 15.08
C GLY A 12 26.90 11.39 14.72
N PHE A 13 26.13 10.84 15.64
CA PHE A 13 25.33 9.64 15.44
C PHE A 13 24.25 10.02 14.43
N LEU A 14 24.55 9.86 13.14
CA LEU A 14 23.57 10.03 12.08
C LEU A 14 22.59 8.87 12.22
N GLN A 15 21.45 9.16 12.84
CA GLN A 15 20.33 8.23 12.88
C GLN A 15 19.78 8.13 11.47
N ILE A 16 20.16 7.06 10.78
CA ILE A 16 19.41 6.59 9.62
C ILE A 16 18.07 6.15 10.19
N VAL A 17 17.09 7.04 10.13
CA VAL A 17 15.69 6.67 10.35
C VAL A 17 15.34 5.82 9.14
N SER A 18 15.44 4.50 9.29
CA SER A 18 14.78 3.58 8.39
C SER A 18 13.28 3.79 8.61
N GLY A 19 12.63 4.51 7.69
CA GLY A 19 11.19 4.36 7.54
C GLY A 19 10.92 2.88 7.31
N ASN A 20 10.05 2.28 8.12
CA ASN A 20 9.53 0.96 7.81
C ASN A 20 8.71 1.11 6.54
N ASP A 21 9.34 0.95 5.39
CA ASP A 21 8.62 0.88 4.13
C ASP A 21 7.73 -0.36 4.20
N VAL A 22 6.42 -0.14 4.03
CA VAL A 22 5.45 -1.24 4.02
C VAL A 22 5.83 -2.12 2.82
N PRO A 23 6.06 -3.44 3.01
CA PRO A 23 6.38 -4.31 1.89
C PRO A 23 5.29 -4.21 0.82
N ARG A 24 5.64 -3.64 -0.35
CA ARG A 24 4.74 -3.49 -1.48
C ARG A 24 4.83 -4.75 -2.33
N VAL A 25 4.07 -5.76 -1.94
CA VAL A 25 4.07 -7.08 -2.59
C VAL A 25 2.69 -7.37 -3.18
N ILE A 26 2.63 -8.15 -4.26
CA ILE A 26 1.37 -8.66 -4.82
C ILE A 26 1.24 -10.12 -4.38
N GLY A 27 0.13 -10.46 -3.72
CA GLY A 27 -0.22 -11.86 -3.48
C GLY A 27 -0.70 -12.52 -4.76
N TYR A 28 -0.23 -13.72 -5.05
CA TYR A 28 -0.65 -14.53 -6.19
C TYR A 28 -1.11 -15.90 -5.70
N GLN A 29 -2.21 -16.40 -6.28
CA GLN A 29 -2.71 -17.74 -6.01
C GLN A 29 -2.98 -18.42 -7.34
N GLY A 30 -2.37 -19.59 -7.52
CA GLY A 30 -2.51 -20.37 -8.74
C GLY A 30 -3.09 -21.75 -8.48
N LYS A 31 -3.56 -22.37 -9.56
CA LYS A 31 -3.97 -23.76 -9.57
C LYS A 31 -3.14 -24.56 -10.59
N LEU A 32 -2.37 -25.52 -10.11
CA LEU A 32 -1.47 -26.35 -10.89
C LEU A 32 -2.06 -27.74 -11.14
N TYR A 33 -2.07 -28.12 -12.40
CA TYR A 33 -2.49 -29.44 -12.88
C TYR A 33 -1.39 -30.04 -13.74
N GLN A 34 -1.19 -31.35 -13.63
CA GLN A 34 -0.34 -32.13 -14.52
C GLN A 34 -1.17 -33.33 -15.02
N ASP A 35 -1.19 -33.54 -16.33
CA ASP A 35 -1.98 -34.59 -16.99
C ASP A 35 -3.47 -34.61 -16.58
N GLY A 36 -4.02 -33.43 -16.29
CA GLY A 36 -5.42 -33.27 -15.89
C GLY A 36 -5.72 -33.52 -14.40
N PHE A 37 -4.71 -33.84 -13.59
CA PHE A 37 -4.86 -34.07 -12.15
C PHE A 37 -4.18 -32.98 -11.31
N PRO A 38 -4.75 -32.60 -10.15
CA PRO A 38 -4.11 -31.66 -9.24
C PRO A 38 -2.84 -32.30 -8.64
N VAL A 39 -1.77 -31.53 -8.59
CA VAL A 39 -0.48 -32.01 -8.08
C VAL A 39 -0.29 -31.70 -6.59
N ASN A 40 0.68 -32.36 -5.96
CA ASN A 40 1.09 -32.09 -4.58
C ASN A 40 2.62 -32.16 -4.47
N GLY A 41 3.21 -31.31 -3.64
CA GLY A 41 4.64 -31.30 -3.38
C GLY A 41 5.27 -29.93 -3.60
N GLU A 42 6.60 -29.90 -3.67
CA GLU A 42 7.38 -28.69 -3.90
C GLU A 42 7.67 -28.53 -5.40
N TYR A 43 7.50 -27.31 -5.90
CA TYR A 43 7.75 -26.95 -7.30
C TYR A 43 8.57 -25.65 -7.38
N GLU A 44 9.47 -25.55 -8.34
CA GLU A 44 10.14 -24.30 -8.68
C GLU A 44 9.21 -23.40 -9.49
N ILE A 45 8.84 -22.26 -8.92
CA ILE A 45 7.93 -21.30 -9.55
C ILE A 45 8.64 -19.96 -9.70
N GLY A 46 8.64 -19.43 -10.93
CA GLY A 46 9.16 -18.10 -11.27
C GLY A 46 8.09 -17.23 -11.93
N TYR A 47 8.33 -15.92 -11.98
CA TYR A 47 7.36 -14.94 -12.47
C TYR A 47 8.01 -13.89 -13.35
N ARG A 48 7.29 -13.47 -14.39
CA ARG A 48 7.63 -12.31 -15.21
C ARG A 48 6.42 -11.43 -15.43
N ILE A 49 6.65 -10.13 -15.55
CA ILE A 49 5.62 -9.15 -15.86
C ILE A 49 5.95 -8.46 -17.17
N TYR A 50 4.95 -8.39 -18.05
CA TYR A 50 5.03 -7.76 -19.36
C TYR A 50 4.05 -6.59 -19.49
N ASN A 51 4.35 -5.66 -20.39
CA ASN A 51 3.41 -4.59 -20.78
C ASN A 51 2.39 -5.02 -21.85
N SER A 52 2.47 -6.27 -22.34
CA SER A 52 1.65 -6.80 -23.42
C SER A 52 1.41 -8.31 -23.25
N ALA A 53 0.26 -8.79 -23.74
CA ALA A 53 -0.15 -10.18 -23.67
C ALA A 53 0.75 -11.12 -24.49
N ASP A 54 1.27 -10.62 -25.61
CA ASP A 54 1.80 -11.42 -26.71
C ASP A 54 3.03 -10.80 -27.38
N SER A 55 3.46 -9.60 -26.97
CA SER A 55 4.70 -9.02 -27.47
C SER A 55 5.91 -9.90 -27.13
N GLU A 56 6.71 -10.18 -28.18
CA GLU A 56 8.00 -10.86 -28.11
C GLU A 56 9.18 -9.89 -28.07
N TYR A 57 8.92 -8.58 -28.17
CA TYR A 57 9.99 -7.59 -28.11
C TYR A 57 10.63 -7.56 -26.71
N PRO A 58 11.97 -7.47 -26.58
CA PRO A 58 12.65 -7.50 -25.29
C PRO A 58 12.24 -6.38 -24.32
N ASP A 59 11.78 -5.24 -24.83
CA ASP A 59 11.30 -4.10 -24.05
C ASP A 59 9.90 -4.31 -23.45
N ALA A 60 9.21 -5.38 -23.84
CA ALA A 60 7.94 -5.76 -23.24
C ALA A 60 8.11 -6.32 -21.82
N LEU A 61 9.26 -6.91 -21.50
CA LEU A 61 9.57 -7.43 -20.17
C LEU A 61 9.87 -6.28 -19.21
N LEU A 62 9.06 -6.16 -18.17
CA LEU A 62 9.16 -5.07 -17.19
C LEU A 62 9.81 -5.52 -15.88
N TRP A 63 9.64 -6.78 -15.52
CA TRP A 63 10.04 -7.32 -14.23
C TRP A 63 10.15 -8.83 -14.24
N GLU A 64 11.03 -9.37 -13.42
CA GLU A 64 11.26 -10.80 -13.26
C GLU A 64 11.59 -11.12 -11.80
N GLN A 65 11.10 -12.26 -11.33
CA GLN A 65 11.49 -12.89 -10.09
C GLN A 65 12.00 -14.29 -10.41
N GLU A 66 13.22 -14.57 -9.96
CA GLU A 66 13.87 -15.87 -10.12
C GLU A 66 13.01 -16.97 -9.52
N SER A 67 13.06 -18.16 -10.12
CA SER A 67 12.32 -19.31 -9.62
C SER A 67 12.80 -19.71 -8.23
N HIS A 68 11.84 -20.00 -7.35
CA HIS A 68 12.12 -20.54 -6.02
C HIS A 68 11.11 -21.64 -5.67
N THR A 69 11.42 -22.39 -4.62
CA THR A 69 10.60 -23.50 -4.16
C THR A 69 9.30 -23.00 -3.53
N VAL A 70 8.16 -23.45 -4.06
CA VAL A 70 6.81 -23.17 -3.57
C VAL A 70 6.08 -24.49 -3.31
N GLU A 71 5.40 -24.57 -2.17
CA GLU A 71 4.63 -25.75 -1.80
C GLU A 71 3.22 -25.72 -2.43
N VAL A 72 2.84 -26.83 -3.06
CA VAL A 72 1.57 -27.02 -3.72
C VAL A 72 0.77 -28.11 -3.00
N HIS A 73 -0.44 -27.76 -2.58
CA HIS A 73 -1.36 -28.68 -1.91
C HIS A 73 -2.67 -28.79 -2.68
N ASN A 74 -3.01 -30.00 -3.10
CA ASN A 74 -4.21 -30.29 -3.90
C ASN A 74 -4.33 -29.39 -5.14
N GLY A 75 -3.19 -29.18 -5.80
CA GLY A 75 -3.04 -28.32 -6.96
C GLY A 75 -3.17 -26.83 -6.65
N ILE A 76 -3.24 -26.39 -5.39
CA ILE A 76 -3.34 -24.97 -5.04
C ILE A 76 -2.02 -24.52 -4.41
N PHE A 77 -1.55 -23.35 -4.82
CA PHE A 77 -0.41 -22.68 -4.19
C PHE A 77 -0.69 -21.19 -4.03
N SER A 78 0.02 -20.58 -3.09
CA SER A 78 0.00 -19.13 -2.88
C SER A 78 1.43 -18.63 -2.73
N ASP A 79 1.70 -17.49 -3.32
CA ASP A 79 3.03 -16.88 -3.31
C ASP A 79 2.93 -15.34 -3.34
N THR A 80 4.07 -14.66 -3.21
CA THR A 80 4.18 -13.21 -3.24
C THR A 80 5.19 -12.73 -4.26
N LEU A 81 4.80 -11.73 -5.06
CA LEU A 81 5.68 -11.02 -5.99
C LEU A 81 6.15 -9.75 -5.27
N GLY A 82 7.43 -9.69 -4.90
CA GLY A 82 7.84 -8.82 -3.78
C GLY A 82 8.91 -7.76 -4.01
N LEU A 83 9.77 -7.86 -5.03
CA LEU A 83 10.91 -6.94 -5.19
C LEU A 83 10.62 -5.86 -6.23
N ARG A 84 10.56 -4.57 -5.83
CA ARG A 84 10.41 -3.40 -6.75
C ARG A 84 9.18 -3.44 -7.68
N ILE A 85 8.23 -4.32 -7.40
CA ILE A 85 7.02 -4.50 -8.20
C ILE A 85 6.14 -3.24 -8.16
N ASP A 86 6.20 -2.48 -7.08
CA ASP A 86 5.56 -1.18 -6.89
C ASP A 86 5.94 -0.15 -7.96
N THR A 87 7.22 -0.07 -8.33
CA THR A 87 7.71 0.85 -9.36
C THR A 87 7.16 0.46 -10.73
N VAL A 88 7.09 -0.85 -11.00
CA VAL A 88 6.57 -1.40 -12.26
C VAL A 88 5.08 -1.07 -12.37
N VAL A 89 4.32 -1.31 -11.31
CA VAL A 89 2.89 -0.99 -11.25
C VAL A 89 2.63 0.52 -11.35
N ALA A 90 3.46 1.37 -10.73
CA ALA A 90 3.29 2.82 -10.80
C ALA A 90 3.49 3.39 -12.21
N SER A 91 4.34 2.73 -13.01
CA SER A 91 4.83 3.28 -14.28
C SER A 91 4.09 2.77 -15.51
N HIS A 92 3.16 1.82 -15.34
CA HIS A 92 2.48 1.13 -16.44
C HIS A 92 0.98 1.04 -16.19
N ASN A 93 0.21 1.07 -17.28
CA ASN A 93 -1.24 0.99 -17.30
C ASN A 93 -1.76 -0.41 -17.62
N GLU A 94 -0.92 -1.27 -18.19
CA GLU A 94 -1.23 -2.65 -18.53
C GLU A 94 -0.09 -3.54 -18.09
N LEU A 95 -0.44 -4.62 -17.39
CA LEU A 95 0.50 -5.59 -16.87
C LEU A 95 -0.03 -7.00 -17.14
N TRP A 96 0.86 -7.89 -17.58
CA TRP A 96 0.57 -9.26 -17.94
C TRP A 96 1.56 -10.18 -17.23
N LEU A 97 1.05 -11.08 -16.39
CA LEU A 97 1.82 -12.04 -15.62
C LEU A 97 2.06 -13.31 -16.42
N GLU A 98 3.33 -13.68 -16.53
CA GLU A 98 3.77 -14.98 -17.00
C GLU A 98 4.28 -15.79 -15.80
N VAL A 99 3.87 -17.06 -15.75
CA VAL A 99 4.25 -17.99 -14.68
C VAL A 99 5.12 -19.09 -15.30
N ILE A 100 6.22 -19.39 -14.64
CA ILE A 100 7.20 -20.40 -15.05
C ILE A 100 7.17 -21.50 -14.00
N ILE A 101 6.94 -22.75 -14.40
CA ILE A 101 6.90 -23.92 -13.50
C ILE A 101 7.98 -24.90 -13.94
N GLU A 102 8.93 -25.24 -13.07
CA GLU A 102 10.02 -26.19 -13.37
C GLU A 102 10.80 -25.81 -14.65
N GLY A 103 10.99 -24.50 -14.86
CA GLY A 103 11.65 -23.94 -16.05
C GLY A 103 10.78 -23.94 -17.33
N VAL A 104 9.52 -24.36 -17.25
CA VAL A 104 8.56 -24.32 -18.37
C VAL A 104 7.70 -23.08 -18.29
N GLU A 105 7.75 -22.25 -19.34
CA GLU A 105 6.86 -21.10 -19.52
C GLU A 105 5.44 -21.58 -19.84
N LEU A 106 4.45 -21.17 -19.03
CA LEU A 106 3.05 -21.51 -19.27
C LEU A 106 2.48 -20.64 -20.40
N ILE A 107 1.71 -21.25 -21.29
CA ILE A 107 1.09 -20.55 -22.42
C ILE A 107 -0.04 -19.64 -21.92
N GLY A 108 0.00 -18.38 -22.34
CA GLY A 108 -1.04 -17.39 -22.09
C GLY A 108 -0.76 -16.59 -20.82
N ARG A 109 -0.33 -15.33 -21.00
CA ARG A 109 -0.11 -14.42 -19.89
C ARG A 109 -1.42 -13.97 -19.27
N GLU A 110 -1.45 -13.89 -17.94
CA GLU A 110 -2.62 -13.45 -17.19
C GLU A 110 -2.62 -11.93 -17.04
N ARG A 111 -3.69 -11.25 -17.45
CA ARG A 111 -3.80 -9.80 -17.26
C ARG A 111 -3.97 -9.50 -15.77
N LEU A 112 -3.10 -8.64 -15.24
CA LEU A 112 -3.28 -8.07 -13.91
C LEU A 112 -4.28 -6.90 -13.97
N TRP A 113 -5.28 -6.93 -13.09
CA TRP A 113 -6.34 -5.91 -12.98
C TRP A 113 -6.04 -4.92 -11.86
N ALA A 114 -7.00 -4.12 -11.40
CA ALA A 114 -6.77 -3.02 -10.46
C ALA A 114 -6.06 -3.38 -9.12
N SER A 115 -6.00 -4.67 -8.72
CA SER A 115 -5.48 -5.09 -7.41
C SER A 115 -4.02 -4.69 -7.14
N PRO A 116 -3.07 -4.83 -8.07
CA PRO A 116 -1.69 -4.36 -7.87
C PRO A 116 -1.58 -2.85 -7.73
N TRP A 117 -2.42 -2.07 -8.45
CA TRP A 117 -2.37 -0.60 -8.37
C TRP A 117 -2.80 -0.03 -7.01
N ALA A 118 -3.44 -0.83 -6.16
CA ALA A 118 -3.69 -0.49 -4.75
C ALA A 118 -2.39 -0.36 -3.93
N LEU A 119 -1.27 -0.90 -4.42
CA LEU A 119 0.05 -0.70 -3.80
C LEU A 119 0.51 0.75 -3.86
N ASN A 120 -0.02 1.56 -4.78
CA ASN A 120 0.43 2.93 -5.00
C ASN A 120 -0.68 3.92 -4.67
N VAL A 121 -0.93 4.10 -3.37
CA VAL A 121 -1.64 5.27 -2.85
C VAL A 121 -0.59 6.30 -2.44
N PRO A 122 -0.41 7.41 -3.20
CA PRO A 122 0.56 8.43 -2.82
C PRO A 122 0.20 9.09 -1.49
N ASP A 123 1.21 9.53 -0.74
CA ASP A 123 0.99 10.34 0.47
C ASP A 123 0.15 11.58 0.13
N ASN A 124 -0.82 11.90 1.00
CA ASN A 124 -1.80 12.99 0.79
C ASN A 124 -2.70 12.84 -0.46
N SER A 125 -2.67 11.69 -1.15
CA SER A 125 -3.58 11.45 -2.28
C SER A 125 -5.02 11.21 -1.82
N ILE A 126 -5.22 10.76 -0.58
CA ILE A 126 -6.52 10.68 0.07
C ILE A 126 -6.82 12.08 0.62
N THR A 127 -7.49 12.90 -0.19
CA THR A 127 -7.98 14.20 0.25
C THR A 127 -9.25 14.02 1.08
N PRO A 128 -9.66 15.02 1.88
CA PRO A 128 -10.94 14.97 2.59
C PRO A 128 -12.14 14.77 1.65
N ASP A 129 -12.04 15.18 0.38
CA ASP A 129 -13.03 14.90 -0.66
C ASP A 129 -13.17 13.41 -1.01
N LYS A 130 -12.12 12.61 -0.77
CA LYS A 130 -12.14 11.14 -0.93
C LYS A 130 -12.57 10.42 0.35
N MET A 131 -12.64 11.13 1.47
CA MET A 131 -13.04 10.63 2.79
C MET A 131 -14.42 11.13 3.24
N SER A 132 -14.97 12.11 2.54
CA SER A 132 -16.27 12.76 2.77
C SER A 132 -17.43 11.86 2.36
N ASP A 133 -17.77 10.86 3.16
CA ASP A 133 -19.15 10.35 3.23
C ASP A 133 -19.80 10.85 4.54
N GLY A 134 -20.93 11.52 4.44
CA GLY A 134 -21.58 12.15 5.59
C GLY A 134 -22.23 11.11 6.52
N THR A 135 -22.27 11.38 7.82
CA THR A 135 -22.85 10.48 8.83
C THR A 135 -24.36 10.61 9.04
N GLN A 136 -25.03 11.54 8.36
CA GLN A 136 -26.49 11.75 8.41
C GLN A 136 -27.00 12.19 7.03
N PRO A 137 -28.24 11.85 6.62
CA PRO A 137 -28.83 12.37 5.40
C PRO A 137 -28.79 13.90 5.38
N GLY A 138 -28.17 14.49 4.35
CA GLY A 138 -28.01 15.94 4.24
C GLY A 138 -26.74 16.50 4.90
N GLN A 139 -25.81 15.66 5.37
CA GLN A 139 -24.48 16.14 5.75
C GLN A 139 -23.54 16.28 4.56
N ILE A 140 -22.71 17.32 4.63
CA ILE A 140 -21.67 17.59 3.65
C ILE A 140 -20.36 17.91 4.37
N LEU A 141 -19.23 17.54 3.77
CA LEU A 141 -17.91 17.97 4.21
C LEU A 141 -17.66 19.38 3.63
N ARG A 142 -17.32 20.36 4.47
CA ARG A 142 -17.16 21.77 4.15
C ARG A 142 -15.86 22.31 4.73
N TRP A 143 -14.99 22.81 3.86
CA TRP A 143 -13.81 23.60 4.25
C TRP A 143 -14.23 24.91 4.90
N ASP A 144 -13.65 25.25 6.05
CA ASP A 144 -13.95 26.47 6.80
C ASP A 144 -12.91 27.60 6.60
N GLY A 145 -11.91 27.38 5.75
CA GLY A 145 -10.79 28.29 5.51
C GLY A 145 -9.48 27.81 6.12
N THR A 146 -9.52 26.90 7.09
CA THR A 146 -8.33 26.35 7.77
C THR A 146 -8.37 24.82 7.87
N GLU A 147 -9.54 24.20 8.01
CA GLU A 147 -9.73 22.74 8.02
C GLU A 147 -11.04 22.29 7.32
N TRP A 148 -11.08 21.01 6.92
CA TRP A 148 -12.25 20.37 6.26
C TRP A 148 -13.17 19.79 7.33
N ASN A 149 -14.42 20.27 7.41
CA ASN A 149 -15.35 19.95 8.50
C ASN A 149 -16.67 19.34 8.01
N LEU A 150 -17.14 18.24 8.60
CA LEU A 150 -18.48 17.70 8.34
C LEU A 150 -19.56 18.58 8.97
N ILE A 151 -20.48 19.10 8.16
CA ILE A 151 -21.60 19.93 8.61
C ILE A 151 -22.94 19.34 8.19
N LEU A 152 -23.96 19.56 9.04
CA LEU A 152 -25.35 19.36 8.66
C LEU A 152 -25.80 20.52 7.77
N LEU A 153 -26.41 20.21 6.62
CA LEU A 153 -27.01 21.23 5.78
C LEU A 153 -28.30 21.73 6.42
N ASP A 154 -28.19 22.72 7.30
CA ASP A 154 -29.33 23.53 7.69
C ASP A 154 -29.58 24.58 6.58
N LEU A 155 -30.60 24.34 5.74
CA LEU A 155 -30.99 25.25 4.67
C LEU A 155 -31.58 26.58 5.18
N ASN A 156 -31.75 26.76 6.50
CA ASN A 156 -32.48 27.89 7.08
C ASN A 156 -31.78 28.57 8.30
N GLY A 157 -30.55 28.21 8.66
CA GLY A 157 -29.91 28.64 9.93
C GLY A 157 -28.99 29.88 9.86
N PRO A 158 -28.97 30.75 10.91
CA PRO A 158 -28.16 31.98 10.95
C PRO A 158 -26.66 31.73 11.25
N GLN A 159 -25.77 32.46 10.55
CA GLN A 159 -24.30 32.37 10.64
C GLN A 159 -23.77 32.77 12.05
N LYS A 160 -22.87 31.96 12.65
CA LYS A 160 -22.47 32.02 14.08
C LYS A 160 -21.45 33.13 14.41
N ALA A 161 -21.63 33.83 15.53
CA ALA A 161 -20.61 34.66 16.22
C ALA A 161 -20.14 33.99 17.54
N SER A 162 -18.87 34.14 17.91
CA SER A 162 -18.16 33.41 18.97
C SER A 162 -18.06 34.17 20.32
N SER A 163 -18.19 33.47 21.47
CA SER A 163 -17.43 33.71 22.72
C SER A 163 -17.79 32.71 23.83
N GLU A 164 -16.77 32.14 24.51
CA GLU A 164 -16.91 31.33 25.74
C GLU A 164 -16.55 32.17 26.98
N THR A 165 -17.26 32.01 28.11
CA THR A 165 -16.76 32.39 29.45
C THR A 165 -17.50 31.59 30.54
N TYR A 166 -16.77 30.80 31.36
CA TYR A 166 -17.28 30.22 32.62
C TYR A 166 -16.61 30.91 33.83
N LYS A 167 -17.33 31.14 34.94
CA LYS A 167 -16.77 31.62 36.23
C LYS A 167 -17.34 30.89 37.45
N LEU A 168 -16.45 30.64 38.42
CA LEU A 168 -16.56 29.85 39.66
C LEU A 168 -17.10 30.68 40.85
N TYR A 169 -17.93 30.10 41.73
CA TYR A 169 -18.40 30.73 42.99
C TYR A 169 -17.76 30.08 44.23
N ARG A 170 -17.29 30.90 45.18
CA ARG A 170 -16.70 30.47 46.48
C ARG A 170 -17.74 30.63 47.61
N ILE A 171 -17.87 29.62 48.47
CA ILE A 171 -18.72 29.65 49.68
C ILE A 171 -17.85 29.91 50.91
N HIS A 172 -18.19 30.87 51.78
CA HIS A 172 -17.61 31.00 53.13
C HIS A 172 -18.65 30.57 54.16
N GLN A 173 -18.26 29.65 55.06
CA GLN A 173 -18.97 29.32 56.29
C GLN A 173 -18.37 30.20 57.41
N LEU A 174 -19.22 30.89 58.16
CA LEU A 174 -18.86 31.51 59.45
C LEU A 174 -19.75 30.85 60.51
N TRP A 175 -19.09 30.49 61.62
CA TRP A 175 -19.65 29.84 62.81
C TRP A 175 -20.85 30.59 63.39
#